data_AF-A0A924L321-F1
#
_entry.id   AF-A0A924L321-F1
#
_cell.length_a   1.000
_cell.length_b   1.000
_cell.length_c   1.000
_cell.angle_alpha   90.00
_cell.angle_beta   90.00
_cell.angle_gamma   90.00
#
_symmetry.space_group_name_H-M   'P 1'
#
loop_
_entity.id
_entity.type
_entity.pdbx_description
1 polymer ?
#
loop_
_entity_poly.entity_id
_entity_poly.type
_entity_poly.pdbx_seq_one_letter_code
_entity_poly.pdbx_strand_id
1 'polypeptide(L)'
;MKKMCTLIFMFLLITAFTHTVNAQCSICTKTAQQLGEGPAQGLNSGIMYLMFTPFILVGLIGYRWYKTNKDAEEMPDVNNNTL
;
A
#
# COMPACT_ATOMS: atom_id res chain seq x y z
N MET A 1 12.51 10.05 -22.05
CA MET A 1 11.10 10.23 -22.47
C MET A 1 10.41 8.91 -22.82
N LYS A 2 10.96 8.07 -23.71
CA LYS A 2 10.33 6.80 -24.12
C LYS A 2 9.96 5.88 -22.95
N LYS A 3 10.88 5.68 -21.99
CA LYS A 3 10.65 4.88 -20.77
C LYS A 3 9.55 5.45 -19.87
N MET A 4 9.43 6.78 -19.79
CA MET A 4 8.39 7.46 -19.02
C MET A 4 7.02 7.28 -19.69
N CYS A 5 6.95 7.42 -21.02
CA CYS A 5 5.74 7.12 -21.78
C CYS A 5 5.30 5.66 -21.63
N THR A 6 6.24 4.70 -21.63
CA THR A 6 5.95 3.29 -21.38
C THR A 6 5.37 3.05 -19.99
N LEU A 7 5.95 3.67 -18.95
CA LEU A 7 5.43 3.55 -17.57
C LEU A 7 4.03 4.17 -17.42
N ILE A 8 3.80 5.33 -18.02
CA ILE A 8 2.50 6.00 -18.01
C ILE A 8 1.45 5.15 -18.76
N PHE A 9 1.81 4.61 -19.92
CA PHE A 9 0.92 3.73 -20.70
C PHE A 9 0.58 2.45 -19.94
N MET A 10 1.56 1.84 -19.26
CA MET A 10 1.34 0.67 -18.42
C MET A 10 0.42 0.98 -17.23
N PHE A 11 0.62 2.12 -16.57
CA PHE A 11 -0.24 2.57 -15.47
C PHE A 11 -1.69 2.78 -15.95
N LEU A 12 -1.86 3.45 -17.09
CA LEU A 12 -3.17 3.72 -17.68
C LEU A 12 -3.93 2.43 -18.06
N LEU A 13 -3.21 1.45 -18.62
CA LEU A 13 -3.74 0.12 -18.90
C LEU A 13 -4.20 -0.58 -17.62
N ILE A 14 -3.39 -0.59 -16.57
CA ILE A 14 -3.74 -1.25 -15.30
C ILE A 14 -5.01 -0.62 -14.70
N THR A 15 -5.15 0.70 -14.74
CA THR A 15 -6.35 1.38 -14.24
C THR A 15 -7.59 1.17 -15.11
N ALA A 16 -7.44 0.91 -16.40
CA ALA A 16 -8.57 0.66 -17.30
C ALA A 16 -9.25 -0.70 -17.04
N PHE A 17 -8.57 -1.65 -16.39
CA PHE A 17 -9.10 -2.97 -16.04
C PHE A 17 -9.62 -3.08 -14.60
N THR A 18 -9.71 -1.99 -13.84
CA THR A 18 -10.33 -2.03 -12.51
C THR A 18 -11.85 -2.10 -12.66
N HIS A 19 -12.38 -3.30 -12.83
CA HIS A 19 -13.83 -3.54 -12.74
C HIS A 19 -14.34 -3.26 -11.33
N THR A 20 -15.67 -3.08 -11.22
CA THR A 20 -16.41 -2.93 -9.95
C THR A 20 -15.87 -3.88 -8.89
N VAL A 21 -15.75 -3.38 -7.65
CA VAL A 21 -15.08 -4.01 -6.49
C VAL A 21 -15.80 -5.30 -6.02
N ASN A 22 -15.90 -6.27 -6.92
CA ASN A 22 -16.30 -7.63 -6.63
C ASN A 22 -15.06 -8.33 -6.06
N ALA A 23 -15.23 -9.05 -4.97
CA ALA A 23 -14.14 -9.77 -4.33
C ALA A 23 -13.42 -10.66 -5.36
N GLN A 24 -12.11 -10.50 -5.50
CA GLN A 24 -11.31 -11.28 -6.47
C GLN A 24 -11.12 -12.75 -6.05
N CYS A 25 -11.55 -13.13 -4.84
CA CYS A 25 -11.50 -14.49 -4.35
C CYS A 25 -12.88 -15.15 -4.42
N SER A 26 -12.97 -16.30 -5.08
CA SER A 26 -14.21 -17.07 -5.27
C SER A 26 -14.87 -17.52 -3.95
N ILE A 27 -14.09 -17.65 -2.87
CA ILE A 27 -14.58 -17.98 -1.52
C ILE A 27 -15.36 -16.82 -0.92
N CYS A 28 -14.86 -15.59 -1.06
CA CYS A 28 -15.51 -14.38 -0.56
C CYS A 28 -16.85 -14.14 -1.25
N THR A 29 -16.92 -14.37 -2.57
CA THR A 29 -18.16 -14.24 -3.35
C THR A 29 -19.22 -15.24 -2.91
N LYS A 30 -18.85 -16.52 -2.71
CA LYS A 30 -19.78 -17.53 -2.21
C LYS A 30 -20.30 -17.20 -0.81
N THR A 31 -19.41 -16.72 0.06
CA THR A 31 -19.76 -16.33 1.42
C THR A 31 -20.73 -15.14 1.41
N ALA A 32 -20.44 -14.10 0.61
CA ALA A 32 -21.32 -12.94 0.42
C ALA A 32 -22.73 -13.33 -0.06
N GLN A 33 -22.84 -14.27 -1.00
CA GLN A 33 -24.14 -14.74 -1.50
C GLN A 33 -25.00 -15.42 -0.44
N GLN A 34 -24.40 -16.03 0.59
CA GLN A 34 -25.13 -16.66 1.69
C GLN A 34 -25.59 -15.67 2.78
N LEU A 35 -25.11 -14.43 2.73
CA LEU A 35 -25.19 -13.44 3.81
C LEU A 35 -26.27 -12.37 3.58
N GLY A 36 -26.86 -12.29 2.37
CA GLY A 36 -27.81 -11.25 1.97
C GLY A 36 -27.15 -9.89 1.68
N GLU A 37 -27.89 -8.94 1.08
CA GLU A 37 -27.37 -7.67 0.54
C GLU A 37 -26.51 -6.85 1.54
N GLY A 38 -27.02 -6.59 2.74
CA GLY A 38 -26.32 -5.74 3.73
C GLY A 38 -24.99 -6.33 4.21
N PRO A 39 -24.97 -7.57 4.75
CA PRO A 39 -23.74 -8.19 5.22
C PRO A 39 -22.76 -8.55 4.09
N ALA A 40 -23.25 -8.81 2.87
CA ALA A 40 -22.40 -8.98 1.68
C ALA A 40 -21.59 -7.72 1.35
N GLN A 41 -22.21 -6.54 1.46
CA GLN A 41 -21.52 -5.26 1.25
C GLN A 41 -20.44 -5.01 2.31
N GLY A 42 -20.73 -5.32 3.58
CA GLY A 42 -19.75 -5.22 4.67
C GLY A 42 -18.53 -6.12 4.48
N LEU A 43 -18.71 -7.32 3.91
CA LEU A 43 -17.61 -8.25 3.63
C LEU A 43 -16.60 -7.69 2.62
N ASN A 44 -17.08 -7.06 1.53
CA ASN A 44 -16.19 -6.46 0.51
C ASN A 44 -15.34 -5.33 1.10
N SER A 45 -15.95 -4.48 1.93
CA SER A 45 -15.22 -3.42 2.64
C SER A 45 -14.19 -3.99 3.61
N GLY A 46 -14.50 -5.09 4.31
CA GLY A 46 -13.57 -5.78 5.20
C GLY A 46 -12.34 -6.33 4.49
N ILE A 47 -12.51 -6.93 3.31
CA ILE A 47 -11.40 -7.46 2.51
C ILE A 47 -10.43 -6.35 2.10
N MET A 48 -10.94 -5.21 1.62
CA MET A 48 -10.09 -4.07 1.26
C MET A 48 -9.36 -3.53 2.49
N TYR A 49 -10.05 -3.39 3.63
CA TYR A 49 -9.44 -2.95 4.88
C TYR A 49 -8.26 -3.85 5.28
N LEU A 50 -8.47 -5.17 5.29
CA LEU A 50 -7.43 -6.14 5.64
C LEU A 50 -6.28 -6.17 4.61
N MET A 51 -6.57 -5.94 3.33
CA MET A 51 -5.53 -5.88 2.28
C MET A 51 -4.62 -4.65 2.47
N PHE A 52 -5.17 -3.47 2.79
CA PHE A 52 -4.39 -2.25 2.96
C PHE A 52 -3.65 -2.19 4.31
N THR A 53 -4.19 -2.83 5.35
CA THR A 53 -3.61 -2.84 6.69
C THR A 53 -2.11 -3.22 6.73
N PRO A 54 -1.64 -4.34 6.12
CA PRO A 54 -0.22 -4.71 6.17
C PRO A 54 0.68 -3.70 5.46
N PHE A 55 0.23 -3.10 4.36
CA PHE A 55 1.01 -2.09 3.65
C PHE A 55 1.15 -0.80 4.47
N ILE A 56 0.07 -0.36 5.12
CA ILE A 56 0.10 0.80 6.02
C ILE A 56 1.01 0.53 7.21
N LEU A 57 0.90 -0.63 7.84
CA LEU A 57 1.73 -1.01 8.99
C LEU A 57 3.21 -1.03 8.64
N VAL A 58 3.60 -1.69 7.54
CA VAL A 58 4.99 -1.74 7.08
C VAL A 58 5.48 -0.35 6.71
N GLY A 59 4.66 0.47 6.03
CA GLY A 59 4.99 1.85 5.70
C GLY A 59 5.26 2.72 6.93
N LEU A 60 4.43 2.61 7.97
CA LEU A 60 4.61 3.35 9.23
C LEU A 60 5.88 2.91 9.97
N ILE A 61 6.12 1.60 10.07
CA ILE A 61 7.31 1.05 10.73
C ILE A 61 8.57 1.49 9.97
N GLY A 62 8.58 1.33 8.64
CA GLY A 62 9.68 1.74 7.78
C GLY A 62 9.96 3.24 7.86
N TYR A 63 8.92 4.07 7.86
CA TYR A 63 9.05 5.52 8.00
C TYR A 63 9.63 5.93 9.36
N ARG A 64 9.15 5.32 10.46
CA ARG A 64 9.70 5.58 11.80
C ARG A 64 11.16 5.15 11.91
N TRP A 65 11.51 3.99 11.37
CA TRP A 65 12.89 3.52 11.35
C TRP A 65 13.79 4.45 10.53
N TYR A 66 13.37 4.83 9.31
CA TYR A 66 14.13 5.77 8.48
C TYR A 66 14.37 7.12 9.17
N LYS A 67 13.34 7.68 9.82
CA LYS A 67 13.46 8.94 10.58
C LYS A 67 14.47 8.81 11.73
N THR A 68 14.36 7.74 12.54
CA THR A 68 15.30 7.48 13.63
C THR A 68 16.75 7.38 13.16
N ASN A 69 17.01 6.76 12.01
CA ASN A 69 18.38 6.61 11.52
C ASN A 69 18.90 7.89 10.84
N LYS A 70 18.05 8.68 10.18
CA LYS A 70 18.46 10.00 9.67
C LYS A 70 18.85 10.96 10.79
N ASP A 71 18.09 10.97 11.87
CA ASP A 71 18.38 11.81 13.03
C ASP A 71 19.68 11.37 13.76
N ALA A 72 20.20 10.17 13.45
CA ALA A 72 21.46 9.62 13.96
C ALA A 72 22.66 9.79 12.99
N GLU A 73 22.43 10.15 11.72
CA GLU A 73 23.49 10.43 10.73
C GLU A 73 23.83 11.93 10.60
N GLU A 74 23.24 12.80 11.42
CA GLU A 74 23.79 14.14 11.66
C GLU A 74 24.86 14.04 12.76
N MET A 75 25.92 13.31 12.45
CA MET A 75 27.17 13.35 13.21
C MET A 75 27.87 14.67 12.83
N PRO A 76 27.97 15.68 13.71
CA PRO A 76 28.72 16.88 13.41
C PRO A 76 30.18 16.51 13.14
N ASP A 77 30.73 17.02 12.05
CA ASP A 77 32.15 17.10 11.74
C ASP A 77 32.94 17.48 13.01
N VAL A 78 33.60 16.50 13.63
CA VAL A 78 34.66 16.76 14.61
C VAL A 78 35.89 17.16 13.80
N ASN A 79 35.95 18.46 13.54
CA ASN A 79 37.11 19.21 13.10
C ASN A 79 38.38 18.72 13.83
N ASN A 80 39.34 18.20 13.05
CA ASN A 80 40.59 17.64 13.53
C ASN A 80 41.69 18.67 13.91
N ASN A 81 41.33 19.92 14.22
CA ASN A 81 42.26 20.97 14.66
C ASN A 81 42.08 21.38 16.13
N THR A 82 41.80 20.45 17.04
CA THR A 82 41.94 20.70 18.49
C THR A 82 42.86 19.69 19.16
N LEU A 83 44.15 20.06 19.12
CA LEU A 83 45.32 19.61 19.91
C LEU A 83 45.86 18.21 19.64
#